data_AF-A0A7C6VXF9-F1
#
_entry.id   AF-A0A7C6VXF9-F1
#
_cell.length_a   1.000
_cell.length_b   1.000
_cell.length_c   1.000
_cell.angle_alpha   90.00
_cell.angle_beta   90.00
_cell.angle_gamma   90.00
#
_symmetry.space_group_name_H-M   'P 1'
#
loop_
_entity.id
_entity.type
_entity.pdbx_description
1 polymer ?
#
loop_
_entity_poly.entity_id
_entity_poly.type
_entity_poly.pdbx_seq_one_letter_code
_entity_poly.pdbx_strand_id
1 'polypeptide(L)' 'MVVSQRARQLIDGAEPVMETKACKPVTIALEELEAGKIKWESK' A
#
# COMPACT_ATOMS: atom_id res chain seq x y z
N MET A 1 0.22 -7.82 -9.45
CA MET A 1 1.10 -6.86 -8.74
C MET A 1 0.29 -6.14 -7.66
N VAL A 2 0.45 -6.54 -6.40
CA VAL A 2 -0.31 -6.01 -5.25
C VAL A 2 0.12 -4.58 -4.91
N VAL A 3 1.43 -4.36 -4.80
CA VAL A 3 2.02 -3.06 -4.48
C VAL A 3 1.62 -1.99 -5.50
N SER A 4 1.62 -2.31 -6.80
CA SER A 4 1.24 -1.37 -7.86
C SER A 4 -0.24 -0.97 -7.81
N GLN A 5 -1.14 -1.91 -7.50
CA GLN A 5 -2.56 -1.60 -7.33
C GLN A 5 -2.79 -0.73 -6.10
N ARG A 6 -2.14 -1.08 -4.98
CA ARG A 6 -2.24 -0.29 -3.75
C ARG A 6 -1.64 1.11 -3.91
N ALA A 7 -0.49 1.23 -4.57
CA ALA A 7 0.11 2.53 -4.85
C ALA A 7 -0.82 3.44 -5.66
N ARG A 8 -1.58 2.89 -6.63
CA ARG A 8 -2.61 3.64 -7.35
C ARG A 8 -3.74 4.11 -6.44
N GLN A 9 -4.24 3.27 -5.54
CA GLN A 9 -5.26 3.68 -4.58
C GLN A 9 -4.78 4.85 -3.71
N LEU A 10 -3.53 4.81 -3.25
CA LEU A 10 -2.93 5.90 -2.47
C LEU A 10 -2.78 7.18 -3.30
N ILE A 11 -2.49 7.07 -4.60
CA ILE A 11 -2.45 8.21 -5.53
C ILE A 11 -3.86 8.80 -5.74
N ASP A 12 -4.88 7.95 -5.82
CA ASP A 12 -6.28 8.35 -5.97
C ASP A 12 -6.87 8.97 -4.68
N GLY A 13 -6.10 9.03 -3.60
CA GLY A 13 -6.49 9.66 -2.34
C GLY A 13 -6.97 8.68 -1.25
N ALA A 14 -6.77 7.38 -1.44
CA ALA A 14 -7.01 6.41 -0.38
C ALA A 14 -6.01 6.62 0.76
N GLU A 15 -6.50 6.47 1.99
CA GLU A 15 -5.65 6.62 3.17
C GLU A 15 -4.76 5.37 3.40
N PRO A 16 -3.54 5.56 3.92
CA PRO A 16 -2.71 4.46 4.39
C PRO A 16 -3.42 3.67 5.51
N VAL A 17 -3.37 2.34 5.47
CA VAL A 17 -3.84 1.45 6.55
C VAL A 17 -2.86 1.36 7.73
N MET A 18 -1.75 2.08 7.65
CA MET A 18 -0.74 2.13 8.69
C MET A 18 -0.06 3.51 8.72
N GLU A 19 0.33 3.96 9.91
CA GLU A 19 1.14 5.18 10.03
C GLU A 19 2.50 4.96 9.38
N THR A 20 2.67 5.59 8.24
CA THR A 20 3.90 5.57 7.44
C THR A 20 4.48 6.98 7.42
N LYS A 21 5.81 7.06 7.53
CA LYS A 21 6.54 8.32 7.32
C LYS A 21 6.86 8.55 5.84
N ALA A 22 6.55 7.59 4.98
CA ALA A 22 6.84 7.67 3.58
C ALA A 22 5.81 8.54 2.86
N CYS A 23 6.27 9.53 2.09
CA CYS A 23 5.41 10.31 1.20
C CYS A 23 5.19 9.64 -0.17
N LYS A 24 5.98 8.60 -0.49
CA LYS A 24 5.92 7.93 -1.79
C LYS A 24 4.87 6.81 -1.75
N PRO A 25 3.82 6.83 -2.58
CA PRO A 25 2.73 5.85 -2.51
C PRO A 25 3.19 4.41 -2.73
N VAL A 26 4.23 4.20 -3.54
CA VAL A 26 4.82 2.87 -3.75
C VAL A 26 5.52 2.35 -2.49
N THR A 27 6.20 3.22 -1.75
CA THR A 27 6.89 2.87 -0.50
C THR A 27 5.87 2.54 0.59
N ILE A 28 4.81 3.33 0.71
CA ILE A 28 3.70 3.06 1.63
C ILE A 28 3.10 1.68 1.33
N ALA A 29 2.76 1.41 0.07
CA ALA A 29 2.20 0.13 -0.35
C ALA A 29 3.13 -1.06 -0.08
N LEU A 30 4.45 -0.85 -0.12
CA LEU A 30 5.44 -1.86 0.20
C LEU A 30 5.53 -2.09 1.72
N GLU A 31 5.60 -1.02 2.53
CA GLU A 31 5.59 -1.11 3.98
C GLU A 31 4.32 -1.77 4.52
N GLU A 32 3.17 -1.43 3.94
CA GLU A 32 1.89 -2.05 4.29
C GLU A 32 1.85 -3.55 3.91
N LEU A 33 2.54 -3.94 2.82
CA LEU A 33 2.69 -5.35 2.42
C LEU A 33 3.66 -6.10 3.34
N GLU A 34 4.82 -5.51 3.65
CA GLU A 34 5.83 -6.09 4.56
C GLU A 34 5.31 -6.21 5.99
N ALA A 35 4.50 -5.26 6.45
CA ALA A 35 3.81 -5.32 7.73
C ALA A 35 2.66 -6.37 7.75
N GLY A 36 2.37 -7.01 6.62
CA GLY A 36 1.30 -8.00 6.49
C GLY A 36 -0.11 -7.43 6.66
N LYS A 37 -0.24 -6.10 6.60
CA LYS A 37 -1.52 -5.36 6.70
C LYS A 37 -2.33 -5.47 5.42
N ILE A 38 -1.66 -5.64 4.28
CA ILE A 38 -2.31 -5.92 3.00
C ILE A 38 -2.12 -7.40 2.68
N LYS A 39 -3.22 -8.13 2.59
CA LYS A 39 -3.25 -9.49 2.04
C LYS A 39 -4.02 -9.42 0.74
N TRP A 40 -3.35 -9.66 -0.38
CA TRP A 40 -4.02 -9.80 -1.65
C TRP A 40 -4.37 -11.27 -1.85
N GLU A 41 -5.65 -11.61 -1.76
CA GLU A 41 -6.13 -12.90 -2.22
C GLU A 41 -5.96 -12.95 -3.75
N SER A 42 -4.89 -13.60 -4.21
CA SER A 42 -4.86 -14.08 -5.59
C SER A 42 -5.74 -15.34 -5.62
N LYS A 43 -7.03 -15.16 -5.86
CA LYS A 43 -7.95 -16.25 -6.16
C LYS A 43 -7.92 -16.55 -7.65
#